data_AF-A0AAU1YK51-F1
#
_entry.id   AF-A0AAU1YK51-F1
#
_cell.length_a   1.000
_cell.length_b   1.000
_cell.length_c   1.000
_cell.angle_alpha   90.00
_cell.angle_beta   90.00
_cell.angle_gamma   90.00
#
_symmetry.space_group_name_H-M   'P 1'
#
loop_
_entity.id
_entity.type
_entity.pdbx_description
1 polymer ?
#
loop_
_entity_poly.entity_id
_entity_poly.type
_entity_poly.pdbx_seq_one_letter_code
_entity_poly.pdbx_strand_id
1 'polypeptide(L)' 'MTAPAPPPPPAPKKPVARPSYHAAARKPVEHHISPVTFTLMTAAPAVLAIIALRPR' A
#
# COMPACT_ATOMS: atom_id res chain seq x y z
N MET A 1 60.92 -12.57 3.51
CA MET A 1 59.59 -13.20 3.36
C MET A 1 58.73 -12.26 2.53
N THR A 2 58.56 -12.54 1.25
CA THR A 2 57.83 -11.66 0.33
C THR A 2 56.40 -12.15 0.22
N ALA A 3 55.42 -11.33 0.61
CA ALA A 3 54.00 -11.68 0.56
C ALA A 3 53.52 -11.77 -0.90
N PRO A 4 52.61 -12.70 -1.25
CA PRO A 4 52.11 -12.82 -2.60
C PRO A 4 51.22 -11.62 -2.95
N ALA A 5 51.33 -11.15 -4.19
CA ALA A 5 50.55 -10.02 -4.68
C ALA A 5 49.05 -10.36 -4.71
N PRO A 6 48.17 -9.38 -4.44
CA PRO A 6 46.72 -9.59 -4.45
C PRO A 6 46.22 -9.93 -5.87
N PRO A 7 45.15 -10.74 -5.99
CA PRO A 7 44.61 -11.12 -7.28
C PRO A 7 44.03 -9.91 -8.04
N PRO A 8 44.02 -9.96 -9.38
CA PRO A 8 43.50 -8.87 -10.19
C PRO A 8 41.98 -8.68 -9.95
N PRO A 9 41.49 -7.43 -10.06
CA PRO A 9 40.08 -7.14 -9.86
C PRO A 9 39.20 -7.85 -10.90
N PRO A 10 37.99 -8.27 -10.53
CA PRO A 10 37.08 -8.96 -11.44
C PRO A 10 36.65 -8.04 -12.58
N ALA A 11 36.59 -8.60 -13.80
CA ALA A 11 36.17 -7.87 -14.98
C ALA A 11 34.73 -7.32 -14.83
N PRO A 12 34.43 -6.13 -15.39
CA PRO A 12 33.08 -5.57 -15.37
C PRO A 12 32.08 -6.55 -16.00
N LYS A 13 31.09 -6.99 -15.20
CA LYS A 13 30.06 -7.90 -15.67
C LYS A 13 29.16 -7.15 -16.66
N LYS A 14 28.99 -7.71 -17.87
CA LYS A 14 28.02 -7.18 -18.84
C LYS A 14 26.64 -7.10 -18.19
N PRO A 15 25.88 -6.01 -18.37
CA PRO A 15 24.52 -5.93 -17.87
C PRO A 15 23.69 -7.05 -18.49
N VAL A 16 23.29 -8.02 -17.67
CA VAL A 16 22.41 -9.10 -18.11
C VAL A 16 20.99 -8.56 -18.10
N ALA A 17 20.27 -8.71 -19.21
CA ALA A 17 18.87 -8.33 -19.29
C ALA A 17 18.07 -9.12 -18.25
N ARG A 18 17.70 -8.46 -17.15
CA ARG A 18 16.87 -9.05 -16.10
C ARG A 18 15.40 -8.77 -16.45
N PRO A 19 14.51 -9.77 -16.43
CA PRO A 19 13.08 -9.52 -16.58
C PRO A 19 12.63 -8.56 -15.49
N SER A 20 12.09 -7.41 -15.90
CA SER A 20 11.45 -6.47 -15.00
C SER A 20 10.02 -6.96 -14.75
N TYR A 21 9.83 -7.72 -13.69
CA TYR A 21 8.50 -8.06 -13.23
C TYR A 21 7.88 -6.80 -12.60
N HIS A 22 6.99 -6.15 -13.33
CA HIS A 22 6.24 -5.03 -12.81
C HIS A 22 5.09 -5.54 -11.94
N ALA A 23 5.07 -5.17 -10.67
CA ALA A 23 3.89 -5.36 -9.83
C ALA A 23 2.76 -4.47 -10.38
N ALA A 24 1.57 -5.04 -10.54
CA ALA A 24 0.41 -4.26 -10.98
C ALA A 24 0.14 -3.13 -9.98
N ALA A 25 0.05 -1.89 -10.47
CA ALA A 25 -0.34 -0.76 -9.66
C ALA A 25 -1.73 -1.03 -9.07
N ARG A 26 -1.85 -1.00 -7.74
CA ARG A 26 -3.13 -1.20 -7.06
C ARG A 26 -4.01 0.01 -7.37
N LYS A 27 -5.05 -0.20 -8.18
CA LYS A 27 -6.07 0.83 -8.41
C LYS A 27 -6.71 1.20 -7.06
N PRO A 28 -7.06 2.48 -6.83
CA PRO A 28 -7.87 2.87 -5.69
C PRO A 28 -9.11 1.97 -5.66
N VAL A 29 -9.35 1.32 -4.53
CA VAL A 29 -10.52 0.48 -4.36
C VAL A 29 -11.70 1.42 -4.35
N GLU A 30 -12.43 1.46 -5.45
CA GLU A 30 -13.69 2.17 -5.53
C GLU A 30 -14.64 1.46 -4.58
N HIS A 31 -14.92 2.08 -3.43
CA HIS A 31 -15.85 1.50 -2.47
C HIS A 31 -17.21 1.44 -3.15
N HIS A 32 -17.70 0.24 -3.43
CA HIS A 32 -19.00 -0.03 -4.05
C HIS A 32 -20.19 0.55 -3.27
N ILE A 33 -19.94 1.13 -2.09
CA ILE A 33 -20.91 1.79 -1.26
C ILE A 33 -20.86 3.28 -1.61
N SER A 34 -21.98 3.79 -2.14
CA SER A 34 -22.14 5.23 -2.37
C SER A 34 -21.77 6.00 -1.10
N PRO A 35 -21.04 7.13 -1.21
CA PRO A 35 -20.73 7.99 -0.07
C PRO A 35 -21.97 8.30 0.78
N VAL A 36 -23.13 8.48 0.12
CA VAL A 36 -24.42 8.73 0.77
C VAL A 36 -24.85 7.55 1.64
N THR A 37 -24.75 6.32 1.13
CA THR A 37 -25.13 5.10 1.85
C THR A 37 -24.22 4.87 3.06
N PHE A 38 -22.92 5.13 2.91
CA PHE A 38 -21.97 5.05 4.03
C PHE A 38 -22.34 6.06 5.13
N THR A 39 -22.54 7.33 4.77
CA THR A 39 -22.95 8.35 5.74
C THR A 39 -24.28 8.01 6.41
N LEU A 40 -25.26 7.49 5.66
CA LEU A 40 -26.56 7.09 6.23
C LEU A 40 -26.39 5.97 7.26
N MET A 41 -25.65 4.91 6.92
CA MET A 41 -25.40 3.77 7.80
C MET A 41 -24.66 4.18 9.08
N THR A 42 -23.74 5.15 9.00
CA THR A 42 -22.97 5.62 10.15
C THR A 42 -23.73 6.67 10.98
N ALA A 43 -24.38 7.64 10.35
CA ALA A 43 -24.98 8.78 11.04
C ALA A 43 -26.36 8.47 11.62
N ALA A 44 -27.18 7.64 10.96
CA ALA A 44 -28.54 7.37 11.41
C ALA A 44 -28.60 6.76 12.83
N PRO A 45 -27.78 5.75 13.20
CA PRO A 45 -27.79 5.21 14.56
C PRO A 45 -27.39 6.25 15.61
N ALA A 46 -26.41 7.10 15.30
CA ALA A 46 -25.95 8.14 16.22
C ALA A 46 -27.04 9.19 16.47
N VAL A 47 -27.75 9.63 15.42
CA VAL A 47 -28.86 10.58 15.55
C VAL A 47 -30.01 9.98 16.37
N LEU A 48 -30.38 8.72 16.12
CA LEU A 48 -31.41 8.02 16.90
C LEU A 48 -31.02 7.91 18.38
N ALA A 49 -29.76 7.59 18.68
CA ALA A 49 -29.27 7.52 20.06
C ALA A 49 -29.37 8.87 20.78
N ILE A 50 -29.00 9.96 20.12
CA ILE A 50 -29.10 11.33 20.69
C ILE A 50 -30.55 11.69 20.97
N ILE A 51 -31.47 11.39 20.04
CA ILE A 51 -32.91 11.66 20.22
C ILE A 51 -33.45 10.82 21.39
N ALA A 52 -33.06 9.55 21.50
CA ALA A 52 -33.48 8.68 22.59
C ALA A 52 -32.94 9.15 23.97
N LEU A 53 -31.75 9.75 24.00
CA LEU A 53 -31.14 10.28 25.21
C LEU A 53 -31.67 11.65 25.64
N ARG A 54 -32.37 12.38 24.77
CA ARG A 54 -32.99 13.65 25.17
C ARG A 54 -34.12 13.37 26.17
N PRO A 55 -33.96 13.77 27.44
CA PRO A 55 -35.09 13.73 28.37
C PRO A 55 -36.11 14.74 27.84
N ARG A 56 -37.36 14.29 27.71
CA ARG A 56 -38.47 15.15 27.26
C ARG A 56 -38.79 16.20 28.32
#